data_AF-A0A6A6JL23-F1
#
_entry.id   AF-A0A6A6JL23-F1
#
_cell.length_a   1.000
_cell.length_b   1.000
_cell.length_c   1.000
_cell.angle_alpha   90.00
_cell.angle_beta   90.00
_cell.angle_gamma   90.00
#
_symmetry.space_group_name_H-M   'P 1'
#
loop_
_entity.id
_entity.type
_entity.pdbx_description
1 polymer ?
#
loop_
_entity_poly.entity_id
_entity_poly.type
_entity_poly.pdbx_seq_one_letter_code
_entity_poly.pdbx_strand_id
1 'polypeptide(L)'
;MTTPPSSANYEAPATSNTPAMAEEPHPPPSTTTAPDPALPTTTPSSSSSPSPPLSSSSSPEAPSSSAATPTHKTPRSTLQTLRILLLRTLHRLATKTDRTLTRLSTLLSTPRGIDVFLCTISYTLKFLSAAITKHLNRKLSTLAASVAQKADELLLLPGESFVATFPAPRRDAVLAKAAKSSQALYAVISDFRIFVRLWGLLGLYTWAKGEWKGADGAGAARQRKSWKERILKGITWAEIGSLVAFQVLENGAYLSSKKVLTSEAWAGEQGAARETKWWLWSCRFWAAYVVLEGARLGTLWYYAGEEDRALEADGEKEGKLVRERKRAEDRLWWRDILSNAGYFPLTLHWSVDGGLMGDMAVGLCGMLAGGANLLDAWQATA
;
A
#
# COMPACT_ATOMS: atom_id res chain seq x y z
N MET A 1 -45.09 7.52 65.65
CA MET A 1 -45.05 8.95 65.28
C MET A 1 -43.92 9.09 64.28
N THR A 2 -44.08 9.39 62.99
CA THR A 2 -45.17 9.99 62.21
C THR A 2 -44.93 9.59 60.74
N THR A 3 -46.01 9.39 60.02
CA THR A 3 -46.17 8.89 58.64
C THR A 3 -45.69 9.84 57.51
N PRO A 4 -45.61 9.36 56.25
CA PRO A 4 -45.04 10.02 55.05
C PRO A 4 -46.10 10.85 54.27
N PRO A 5 -45.76 11.39 53.07
CA PRO A 5 -46.43 10.97 51.81
C PRO A 5 -45.47 10.95 50.58
N SER A 6 -45.58 10.04 49.59
CA SER A 6 -46.58 9.89 48.48
C SER A 6 -46.01 10.40 47.15
N SER A 7 -45.75 9.50 46.19
CA SER A 7 -46.46 9.29 44.89
C SER A 7 -46.01 10.25 43.77
N ALA A 8 -45.85 9.85 42.50
CA ALA A 8 -46.74 9.01 41.72
C ALA A 8 -46.06 8.21 40.59
N ASN A 9 -46.75 7.11 40.26
CA ASN A 9 -46.64 6.28 39.08
C ASN A 9 -46.88 7.06 37.78
N TYR A 10 -46.31 6.59 36.66
CA TYR A 10 -47.06 6.35 35.43
C TYR A 10 -46.42 5.23 34.59
N GLU A 11 -47.28 4.34 34.12
CA GLU A 11 -47.03 3.15 33.30
C GLU A 11 -46.57 3.47 31.86
N ALA A 12 -45.74 2.56 31.29
CA ALA A 12 -45.77 1.92 29.95
C ALA A 12 -46.11 2.74 28.67
N PRO A 13 -45.55 2.45 27.47
CA PRO A 13 -45.40 1.08 26.95
C PRO A 13 -44.14 0.75 26.14
N ALA A 14 -43.99 -0.55 25.89
CA ALA A 14 -43.03 -1.19 25.01
C ALA A 14 -43.03 -0.61 23.59
N THR A 15 -41.84 -0.49 22.98
CA THR A 15 -41.59 -0.93 21.60
C THR A 15 -40.09 -1.24 21.41
N SER A 16 -39.88 -2.33 20.68
CA SER A 16 -38.62 -2.94 20.27
C SER A 16 -37.78 -2.07 19.34
N ASN A 17 -36.47 -2.31 19.28
CA ASN A 17 -35.81 -2.74 18.03
C ASN A 17 -34.35 -3.16 18.26
N THR A 18 -34.21 -4.44 18.58
CA THR A 18 -33.10 -5.29 18.16
C THR A 18 -33.06 -5.37 16.63
N PRO A 19 -31.89 -5.32 15.97
CA PRO A 19 -31.70 -6.04 14.73
C PRO A 19 -30.94 -7.33 15.04
N ALA A 20 -31.69 -8.42 15.06
CA ALA A 20 -31.16 -9.74 14.78
C ALA A 20 -30.67 -9.78 13.31
N MET A 21 -29.49 -10.35 13.08
CA MET A 21 -29.16 -11.00 11.81
C MET A 21 -28.51 -12.34 12.19
N ALA A 22 -29.31 -13.40 12.26
CA ALA A 22 -29.75 -14.24 11.14
C ALA A 22 -28.71 -15.33 10.84
N GLU A 23 -29.06 -16.50 11.34
CA GLU A 23 -28.56 -17.83 11.03
C GLU A 23 -28.87 -18.17 9.54
N GLU A 24 -27.83 -18.64 8.84
CA GLU A 24 -27.71 -19.52 7.65
C GLU A 24 -28.75 -19.53 6.48
N PRO A 25 -28.30 -19.79 5.21
CA PRO A 25 -28.04 -21.17 4.78
C PRO A 25 -26.91 -21.39 3.75
N HIS A 26 -26.23 -22.54 3.87
CA HIS A 26 -25.45 -23.19 2.80
C HIS A 26 -26.31 -23.51 1.55
N PRO A 27 -25.75 -23.50 0.31
CA PRO A 27 -25.46 -24.77 -0.42
C PRO A 27 -24.34 -24.62 -1.52
N PRO A 28 -24.11 -25.60 -2.43
CA PRO A 28 -23.68 -27.00 -2.27
C PRO A 28 -22.26 -27.24 -2.88
N PRO A 29 -21.64 -28.44 -2.76
CA PRO A 29 -20.27 -28.68 -3.19
C PRO A 29 -20.18 -28.87 -4.71
N SER A 30 -19.20 -28.22 -5.34
CA SER A 30 -18.83 -28.49 -6.73
C SER A 30 -17.40 -29.00 -6.79
N THR A 31 -17.31 -30.32 -6.89
CA THR A 31 -16.18 -31.09 -7.39
C THR A 31 -15.81 -30.61 -8.79
N THR A 32 -14.55 -30.26 -9.05
CA THR A 32 -13.94 -30.42 -10.38
C THR A 32 -12.43 -30.59 -10.23
N THR A 33 -12.04 -31.84 -10.47
CA THR A 33 -10.72 -32.39 -10.73
C THR A 33 -10.09 -31.79 -11.99
N ALA A 34 -8.75 -31.76 -12.01
CA ALA A 34 -7.82 -32.01 -13.14
C ALA A 34 -6.78 -30.89 -13.36
N PRO A 35 -5.68 -31.15 -14.10
CA PRO A 35 -4.61 -32.11 -13.78
C PRO A 35 -3.20 -31.48 -13.88
N ASP A 36 -2.18 -32.19 -13.38
CA ASP A 36 -0.77 -31.95 -13.68
C ASP A 36 -0.48 -31.92 -15.19
N PRO A 37 0.57 -31.19 -15.61
CA PRO A 37 1.45 -31.76 -16.61
C PRO A 37 2.95 -31.63 -16.28
N ALA A 38 3.54 -32.81 -16.15
CA ALA A 38 4.85 -33.29 -16.56
C ALA A 38 5.84 -32.36 -17.30
N LEU A 39 7.11 -32.63 -16.98
CA LEU A 39 8.37 -32.36 -17.70
C LEU A 39 8.29 -32.36 -19.25
N PRO A 40 9.32 -31.78 -19.89
CA PRO A 40 10.02 -32.58 -20.90
C PRO A 40 11.55 -32.56 -20.82
N THR A 41 12.05 -33.60 -21.50
CA THR A 41 13.37 -34.22 -21.54
C THR A 41 14.17 -33.76 -22.78
N THR A 42 15.46 -33.45 -22.57
CA THR A 42 16.68 -33.61 -23.40
C THR A 42 16.68 -33.53 -24.96
N THR A 43 17.55 -32.61 -25.47
CA THR A 43 18.57 -32.74 -26.58
C THR A 43 18.12 -33.09 -28.03
N PRO A 44 18.94 -32.88 -29.11
CA PRO A 44 20.39 -32.62 -29.19
C PRO A 44 20.87 -31.55 -30.21
N SER A 45 22.20 -31.49 -30.30
CA SER A 45 23.16 -30.57 -30.92
C SER A 45 23.41 -30.69 -32.45
N SER A 46 24.14 -29.68 -32.94
CA SER A 46 25.24 -29.71 -33.96
C SER A 46 24.94 -29.79 -35.46
N SER A 47 25.47 -28.82 -36.22
CA SER A 47 26.58 -28.97 -37.21
C SER A 47 26.76 -27.65 -38.00
N SER A 48 27.91 -26.97 -37.87
CA SER A 48 29.11 -27.00 -38.74
C SER A 48 29.06 -26.05 -39.96
N SER A 49 29.91 -25.01 -39.91
CA SER A 49 30.39 -24.22 -41.05
C SER A 49 31.28 -25.05 -41.98
N PRO A 50 31.63 -24.52 -43.17
CA PRO A 50 33.01 -24.04 -43.35
C PRO A 50 33.15 -22.75 -44.18
N SER A 51 34.33 -22.14 -44.07
CA SER A 51 34.76 -20.88 -44.71
C SER A 51 35.64 -21.12 -45.97
N PRO A 52 36.42 -20.14 -46.51
CA PRO A 52 36.32 -19.59 -47.87
C PRO A 52 37.53 -20.00 -48.75
N PRO A 53 37.81 -19.35 -49.91
CA PRO A 53 38.80 -18.24 -49.90
C PRO A 53 38.68 -17.16 -51.00
N LEU A 54 39.40 -16.04 -50.76
CA LEU A 54 40.20 -15.14 -51.65
C LEU A 54 39.66 -14.73 -53.04
N SER A 55 39.97 -13.60 -53.67
CA SER A 55 40.62 -12.30 -53.44
C SER A 55 40.67 -11.66 -54.84
N SER A 56 40.36 -10.38 -55.02
CA SER A 56 41.13 -9.47 -55.90
C SER A 56 40.40 -8.14 -56.13
N SER A 57 41.14 -7.08 -55.83
CA SER A 57 40.90 -5.68 -56.17
C SER A 57 40.84 -5.43 -57.68
N SER A 58 39.91 -4.58 -58.12
CA SER A 58 40.22 -3.42 -58.97
C SER A 58 38.99 -2.54 -59.19
N SER A 59 39.17 -1.25 -58.91
CA SER A 59 38.45 -0.11 -59.49
C SER A 59 39.54 0.79 -60.10
N PRO A 60 39.27 1.81 -60.94
CA PRO A 60 37.97 2.32 -61.39
C PRO A 60 37.89 2.59 -62.92
N GLU A 61 36.71 2.52 -63.53
CA GLU A 61 36.39 3.39 -64.67
C GLU A 61 34.87 3.48 -64.85
N ALA A 62 34.38 4.70 -65.05
CA ALA A 62 32.99 5.03 -65.37
C ALA A 62 33.02 6.04 -66.52
N PRO A 63 31.91 6.37 -67.20
CA PRO A 63 30.59 5.74 -67.20
C PRO A 63 30.06 5.47 -68.63
N SER A 64 29.13 4.53 -68.80
CA SER A 64 28.08 4.69 -69.80
C SER A 64 26.83 3.86 -69.46
N SER A 65 25.76 4.60 -69.16
CA SER A 65 24.42 4.38 -69.69
C SER A 65 23.87 2.94 -69.69
N SER A 66 23.19 2.56 -68.60
CA SER A 66 21.91 1.86 -68.76
C SER A 66 20.93 2.32 -67.68
N ALA A 67 19.74 2.68 -68.14
CA ALA A 67 18.72 3.41 -67.42
C ALA A 67 18.28 2.69 -66.13
N ALA A 68 18.50 3.34 -64.98
CA ALA A 68 17.84 2.98 -63.74
C ALA A 68 16.35 3.32 -63.86
N THR A 69 15.52 2.30 -64.04
CA THR A 69 14.07 2.44 -63.90
C THR A 69 13.78 2.97 -62.49
N PRO A 70 13.05 4.08 -62.33
CA PRO A 70 12.68 4.55 -61.01
C PRO A 70 11.78 3.49 -60.37
N THR A 71 12.22 2.93 -59.25
CA THR A 71 11.37 2.12 -58.38
C THR A 71 10.27 3.03 -57.85
N HIS A 72 9.14 3.05 -58.56
CA HIS A 72 7.92 3.71 -58.13
C HIS A 72 7.51 3.07 -56.80
N LYS A 73 7.80 3.73 -55.68
CA LYS A 73 7.18 3.41 -54.39
C LYS A 73 5.70 3.65 -54.57
N THR A 74 4.93 2.59 -54.77
CA THR A 74 3.47 2.68 -54.85
C THR A 74 2.97 3.41 -53.60
N PRO A 75 2.13 4.45 -53.75
CA PRO A 75 1.63 5.19 -52.62
C PRO A 75 0.82 4.22 -51.75
N ARG A 76 1.28 4.02 -50.50
CA ARG A 76 0.60 3.14 -49.54
C ARG A 76 -0.82 3.64 -49.35
N SER A 77 -1.80 2.75 -49.51
CA SER A 77 -3.19 3.12 -49.27
C SER A 77 -3.39 3.52 -47.80
N THR A 78 -4.30 4.45 -47.55
CA THR A 78 -4.65 4.93 -46.20
C THR A 78 -5.01 3.77 -45.26
N LEU A 79 -5.69 2.75 -45.78
CA LEU A 79 -6.02 1.50 -45.07
C LEU A 79 -4.79 0.68 -44.67
N GLN A 80 -3.79 0.55 -45.54
CA GLN A 80 -2.53 -0.14 -45.21
C GLN A 80 -1.77 0.61 -44.12
N THR A 81 -1.77 1.94 -44.17
CA THR A 81 -1.15 2.79 -43.13
C THR A 81 -1.87 2.62 -41.79
N LEU A 82 -3.21 2.62 -41.78
CA LEU A 82 -4.01 2.42 -40.57
C LEU A 82 -3.81 1.02 -39.97
N ARG A 83 -3.75 -0.02 -40.80
CA ARG A 83 -3.44 -1.40 -40.37
C ARG A 83 -2.07 -1.49 -39.72
N ILE A 84 -1.04 -0.87 -40.32
CA ILE A 84 0.31 -0.86 -39.76
C ILE A 84 0.34 -0.09 -38.41
N LEU A 85 -0.36 1.04 -38.32
CA LEU A 85 -0.46 1.79 -37.07
C LEU A 85 -1.15 0.99 -35.97
N LEU A 86 -2.27 0.33 -36.28
CA LEU A 86 -3.01 -0.53 -35.36
C LEU A 86 -2.18 -1.74 -34.89
N LEU A 87 -1.49 -2.43 -35.81
CA LEU A 87 -0.59 -3.53 -35.43
C LEU A 87 0.57 -3.06 -34.56
N ARG A 88 1.13 -1.88 -34.84
CA ARG A 88 2.19 -1.28 -34.01
C ARG A 88 1.68 -0.85 -32.64
N THR A 89 0.47 -0.28 -32.53
CA THR A 89 -0.11 0.07 -31.23
C THR A 89 -0.43 -1.18 -30.43
N LEU A 90 -1.01 -2.21 -31.05
CA LEU A 90 -1.28 -3.50 -30.41
C LEU A 90 0.03 -4.18 -29.96
N HIS A 91 1.06 -4.23 -30.80
CA HIS A 91 2.34 -4.83 -30.42
C HIS A 91 3.02 -4.06 -29.27
N ARG A 92 3.02 -2.72 -29.31
CA ARG A 92 3.53 -1.90 -28.20
C ARG A 92 2.71 -2.07 -26.92
N LEU A 93 1.40 -2.23 -27.04
CA LEU A 93 0.54 -2.47 -25.89
C LEU A 93 0.82 -3.86 -25.31
N ALA A 94 0.89 -4.90 -26.14
CA ALA A 94 1.19 -6.26 -25.74
C ALA A 94 2.56 -6.37 -25.06
N THR A 95 3.62 -5.82 -25.66
CA THR A 95 4.98 -5.83 -25.07
C THR A 95 5.06 -5.05 -23.76
N LYS A 96 4.36 -3.92 -23.65
CA LYS A 96 4.26 -3.17 -22.38
C LYS A 96 3.50 -3.97 -21.33
N THR A 97 2.36 -4.56 -21.69
CA THR A 97 1.54 -5.38 -20.79
C THR A 97 2.34 -6.59 -20.30
N ASP A 98 3.00 -7.32 -21.19
CA ASP A 98 3.84 -8.47 -20.86
C ASP A 98 4.97 -8.10 -19.88
N ARG A 99 5.69 -7.01 -20.17
CA ARG A 99 6.71 -6.48 -19.24
C ARG A 99 6.11 -6.12 -17.89
N THR A 100 4.95 -5.48 -17.86
CA THR A 100 4.31 -5.11 -16.58
C THR A 100 3.82 -6.33 -15.81
N LEU A 101 3.27 -7.35 -16.48
CA LEU A 101 2.80 -8.57 -15.85
C LEU A 101 3.96 -9.38 -15.26
N THR A 102 5.08 -9.48 -15.98
CA THR A 102 6.29 -10.16 -15.51
C THR A 102 6.85 -9.46 -14.27
N ARG A 103 6.91 -8.12 -14.28
CA ARG A 103 7.35 -7.33 -13.13
C ARG A 103 6.39 -7.43 -11.95
N LEU A 104 5.09 -7.45 -12.21
CA LEU A 104 4.07 -7.63 -11.18
C LEU A 104 4.16 -9.03 -10.55
N SER A 105 4.36 -10.07 -11.36
CA SER A 105 4.59 -11.44 -10.88
C SER A 105 5.83 -11.50 -9.99
N THR A 106 6.92 -10.84 -10.40
CA THR A 106 8.16 -10.74 -9.62
C THR A 106 7.96 -9.97 -8.31
N LEU A 107 7.14 -8.91 -8.32
CA LEU A 107 6.80 -8.18 -7.10
C LEU A 107 6.00 -9.07 -6.13
N LEU A 108 4.95 -9.72 -6.65
CA LEU A 108 4.01 -10.52 -5.86
C LEU A 108 4.55 -11.90 -5.47
N SER A 109 5.71 -12.32 -5.96
CA SER A 109 6.35 -13.58 -5.55
C SER A 109 6.97 -13.50 -4.15
N THR A 110 7.14 -12.29 -3.61
CA THR A 110 7.74 -12.07 -2.28
C THR A 110 6.70 -11.59 -1.27
N PRO A 111 6.75 -12.05 0.00
CA PRO A 111 5.85 -11.55 1.04
C PRO A 111 5.94 -10.03 1.23
N ARG A 112 7.14 -9.46 1.12
CA ARG A 112 7.37 -8.01 1.18
C ARG A 112 6.62 -7.30 0.05
N GLY A 113 6.77 -7.76 -1.19
CA GLY A 113 6.13 -7.14 -2.35
C GLY A 113 4.61 -7.23 -2.30
N ILE A 114 4.06 -8.36 -1.82
CA ILE A 114 2.62 -8.49 -1.54
C ILE A 114 2.16 -7.43 -0.53
N ASP A 115 2.84 -7.28 0.62
CA ASP A 115 2.41 -6.32 1.63
C ASP A 115 2.47 -4.87 1.14
N VAL A 116 3.54 -4.43 0.48
CA VAL A 116 3.61 -3.03 -0.02
C VAL A 116 2.60 -2.76 -1.14
N PHE A 117 2.32 -3.75 -1.99
CA PHE A 117 1.27 -3.66 -2.99
C PHE A 117 -0.12 -3.54 -2.34
N LEU A 118 -0.45 -4.45 -1.42
CA LEU A 118 -1.73 -4.45 -0.70
C LEU A 118 -1.88 -3.20 0.18
N CYS A 119 -0.81 -2.72 0.80
CA CYS A 119 -0.77 -1.46 1.52
C CYS A 119 -1.19 -0.30 0.62
N THR A 120 -0.50 -0.13 -0.50
CA THR A 120 -0.74 0.99 -1.43
C THR A 120 -2.15 0.94 -2.01
N ILE A 121 -2.58 -0.22 -2.50
CA ILE A 121 -3.91 -0.35 -3.12
C ILE A 121 -5.03 -0.15 -2.08
N SER A 122 -4.87 -0.64 -0.85
CA SER A 122 -5.87 -0.47 0.21
C SER A 122 -6.10 1.01 0.54
N TYR A 123 -5.04 1.78 0.78
CA TYR A 123 -5.17 3.20 1.08
C TYR A 123 -5.60 4.03 -0.13
N THR A 124 -5.22 3.62 -1.35
CA THR A 124 -5.74 4.23 -2.58
C THR A 124 -7.25 4.01 -2.70
N LEU A 125 -7.76 2.81 -2.40
CA LEU A 125 -9.20 2.52 -2.39
C LEU A 125 -9.94 3.30 -1.30
N LYS A 126 -9.35 3.44 -0.10
CA LYS A 126 -9.90 4.26 0.99
C LYS A 126 -9.97 5.73 0.60
N PHE A 127 -8.91 6.27 0.01
CA PHE A 127 -8.87 7.63 -0.51
C PHE A 127 -9.93 7.84 -1.60
N LEU A 128 -10.00 6.94 -2.58
CA LEU A 128 -10.94 7.01 -3.68
C LEU A 128 -12.39 6.98 -3.19
N SER A 129 -12.71 6.06 -2.27
CA SER A 129 -14.04 5.97 -1.67
C SER A 129 -14.42 7.24 -0.91
N ALA A 130 -13.51 7.78 -0.11
CA ALA A 130 -13.73 9.02 0.63
C ALA A 130 -13.89 10.23 -0.29
N ALA A 131 -13.09 10.32 -1.36
CA ALA A 131 -13.17 11.40 -2.34
C ALA A 131 -14.50 11.37 -3.11
N ILE A 132 -14.93 10.19 -3.57
CA ILE A 132 -16.21 10.02 -4.26
C ILE A 132 -17.37 10.36 -3.31
N THR A 133 -17.37 9.81 -2.09
CA THR A 133 -18.42 10.07 -1.10
C THR A 133 -18.52 11.55 -0.76
N LYS A 134 -17.38 12.23 -0.55
CA LYS A 134 -17.33 13.68 -0.29
C LYS A 134 -17.88 14.49 -1.47
N HIS A 135 -17.56 14.10 -2.70
CA HIS A 135 -18.06 14.75 -3.90
C HIS A 135 -19.58 14.58 -4.05
N LEU A 136 -20.10 13.37 -3.84
CA LEU A 136 -21.53 13.07 -3.89
C LEU A 136 -22.31 13.82 -2.80
N ASN A 137 -21.80 13.83 -1.55
CA ASN A 137 -22.43 14.54 -0.45
C ASN A 137 -22.50 16.05 -0.69
N ARG A 138 -21.43 16.66 -1.23
CA ARG A 138 -21.42 18.08 -1.59
C ARG A 138 -22.46 18.42 -2.65
N LYS A 139 -22.57 17.58 -3.69
CA LYS A 139 -23.60 17.75 -4.71
C LYS A 139 -25.00 17.64 -4.12
N LEU A 140 -25.23 16.63 -3.28
CA LEU A 140 -26.52 16.41 -2.64
C LEU A 140 -26.89 17.58 -1.72
N SER A 141 -25.94 18.09 -0.93
CA SER A 141 -26.19 19.25 -0.05
C SER A 141 -26.49 20.52 -0.84
N THR A 142 -25.80 20.77 -1.96
CA THR A 142 -26.10 21.93 -2.81
C THR A 142 -27.48 21.82 -3.46
N LEU A 143 -27.87 20.62 -3.89
CA LEU A 143 -29.18 20.37 -4.45
C LEU A 143 -30.27 20.55 -3.39
N ALA A 144 -30.08 19.95 -2.20
CA ALA A 144 -30.99 20.11 -1.07
C ALA A 144 -31.14 21.59 -0.65
N ALA A 145 -30.04 22.34 -0.56
CA ALA A 145 -30.08 23.75 -0.21
C ALA A 145 -30.85 24.59 -1.26
N SER A 146 -30.61 24.35 -2.55
CA SER A 146 -31.34 25.07 -3.62
C SER A 146 -32.83 24.73 -3.66
N VAL A 147 -33.21 23.49 -3.34
CA VAL A 147 -34.60 23.07 -3.23
C VAL A 147 -35.25 23.70 -2.00
N ALA A 148 -34.56 23.67 -0.85
CA ALA A 148 -35.05 24.26 0.38
C ALA A 148 -35.28 25.77 0.23
N GLN A 149 -34.33 26.51 -0.37
CA GLN A 149 -34.49 27.94 -0.65
C GLN A 149 -35.72 28.23 -1.52
N LYS A 150 -35.93 27.46 -2.60
CA LYS A 150 -37.10 27.63 -3.47
C LYS A 150 -38.41 27.25 -2.79
N ALA A 151 -38.39 26.25 -1.91
CA ALA A 151 -39.57 25.83 -1.17
C ALA A 151 -39.98 26.88 -0.12
N ASP A 152 -39.01 27.47 0.57
CA ASP A 152 -39.21 28.55 1.55
C ASP A 152 -39.72 29.84 0.89
N GLU A 153 -39.18 30.19 -0.30
CA GLU A 153 -39.60 31.39 -1.03
C GLU A 153 -40.99 31.29 -1.68
N LEU A 154 -41.44 30.08 -2.08
CA LEU A 154 -42.59 29.94 -2.99
C LEU A 154 -43.70 29.02 -2.50
N LEU A 155 -43.46 28.13 -1.53
CA LEU A 155 -44.33 26.96 -1.33
C LEU A 155 -44.72 26.64 0.12
N LEU A 156 -43.99 27.11 1.14
CA LEU A 156 -44.24 26.71 2.53
C LEU A 156 -44.69 27.87 3.42
N LEU A 157 -45.77 27.63 4.17
CA LEU A 157 -46.15 28.46 5.31
C LEU A 157 -45.27 28.10 6.52
N PRO A 158 -45.05 29.04 7.47
CA PRO A 158 -44.24 28.77 8.66
C PRO A 158 -44.78 27.56 9.44
N GLY A 159 -43.98 26.48 9.52
CA GLY A 159 -44.32 25.26 10.25
C GLY A 159 -44.70 24.04 9.39
N GLU A 160 -44.80 24.18 8.06
CA GLU A 160 -45.03 23.04 7.16
C GLU A 160 -43.69 22.35 6.77
N SER A 161 -43.68 21.01 6.76
CA SER A 161 -42.52 20.22 6.36
C SER A 161 -42.70 19.65 4.95
N PHE A 162 -41.72 19.85 4.07
CA PHE A 162 -41.71 19.30 2.71
C PHE A 162 -40.70 18.16 2.58
N VAL A 163 -41.13 17.02 2.04
CA VAL A 163 -40.26 15.88 1.72
C VAL A 163 -40.10 15.78 0.21
N ALA A 164 -38.87 15.99 -0.28
CA ALA A 164 -38.53 15.88 -1.69
C ALA A 164 -37.68 14.63 -1.95
N THR A 165 -38.18 13.74 -2.82
CA THR A 165 -37.43 12.55 -3.27
C THR A 165 -36.87 12.79 -4.66
N PHE A 166 -35.54 12.78 -4.77
CA PHE A 166 -34.85 12.92 -6.06
C PHE A 166 -34.29 11.57 -6.50
N PRO A 167 -34.66 11.05 -7.69
CA PRO A 167 -34.02 9.87 -8.22
C PRO A 167 -32.55 10.20 -8.54
N ALA A 168 -31.62 9.44 -7.94
CA ALA A 168 -30.20 9.65 -8.16
C ALA A 168 -29.88 9.46 -9.66
N PRO A 169 -29.18 10.40 -10.32
CA PRO A 169 -28.72 10.22 -11.69
C PRO A 169 -27.92 8.91 -11.83
N ARG A 170 -28.12 8.18 -12.94
CA ARG A 170 -27.45 6.88 -13.17
C ARG A 170 -25.93 6.92 -12.93
N ARG A 171 -25.28 8.02 -13.30
CA ARG A 171 -23.84 8.24 -13.08
C ARG A 171 -23.48 8.31 -11.60
N ASP A 172 -24.25 9.05 -10.81
CA ASP A 172 -24.02 9.19 -9.36
C ASP A 172 -24.31 7.88 -8.62
N ALA A 173 -25.29 7.10 -9.09
CA ALA A 173 -25.54 5.76 -8.58
C ALA A 173 -24.37 4.79 -8.84
N VAL A 174 -23.75 4.84 -10.03
CA VAL A 174 -22.55 4.05 -10.35
C VAL A 174 -21.37 4.49 -9.48
N LEU A 175 -21.17 5.79 -9.28
CA LEU A 175 -20.12 6.32 -8.40
C LEU A 175 -20.34 5.90 -6.94
N ALA A 176 -21.56 5.98 -6.43
CA ALA A 176 -21.90 5.52 -5.08
C ALA A 176 -21.62 4.01 -4.92
N LYS A 177 -21.99 3.20 -5.92
CA LYS A 177 -21.67 1.77 -5.95
C LYS A 177 -20.16 1.52 -5.94
N ALA A 178 -19.41 2.27 -6.75
CA ALA A 178 -17.94 2.18 -6.80
C ALA A 178 -17.28 2.60 -5.47
N ALA A 179 -17.79 3.64 -4.80
CA ALA A 179 -17.31 4.06 -3.49
C ALA A 179 -17.55 2.97 -2.44
N LYS A 180 -18.75 2.37 -2.43
CA LYS A 180 -19.10 1.28 -1.52
C LYS A 180 -18.26 0.02 -1.78
N SER A 181 -18.08 -0.38 -3.05
CA SER A 181 -17.25 -1.54 -3.39
C SER A 181 -15.78 -1.31 -3.07
N SER A 182 -15.27 -0.09 -3.28
CA SER A 182 -13.90 0.27 -2.92
C SER A 182 -13.69 0.21 -1.41
N GLN A 183 -14.66 0.68 -0.62
CA GLN A 183 -14.61 0.60 0.85
C GLN A 183 -14.66 -0.85 1.34
N ALA A 184 -15.50 -1.70 0.73
CA ALA A 184 -15.57 -3.12 1.06
C ALA A 184 -14.25 -3.84 0.74
N LEU A 185 -13.67 -3.59 -0.43
CA LEU A 185 -12.39 -4.17 -0.82
C LEU A 185 -11.25 -3.69 0.08
N TYR A 186 -11.23 -2.40 0.45
CA TYR A 186 -10.30 -1.88 1.46
C TYR A 186 -10.41 -2.65 2.78
N ALA A 187 -11.63 -2.89 3.28
CA ALA A 187 -11.83 -3.60 4.54
C ALA A 187 -11.28 -5.03 4.49
N VAL A 188 -11.54 -5.77 3.40
CA VAL A 188 -11.02 -7.13 3.21
C VAL A 188 -9.49 -7.14 3.16
N ILE A 189 -8.88 -6.23 2.39
CA ILE A 189 -7.42 -6.14 2.30
C ILE A 189 -6.81 -5.75 3.65
N SER A 190 -7.41 -4.80 4.37
CA SER A 190 -6.95 -4.37 5.68
C SER A 190 -7.00 -5.52 6.69
N ASP A 191 -8.10 -6.29 6.71
CA ASP A 191 -8.26 -7.47 7.57
C ASP A 191 -7.20 -8.55 7.26
N PHE A 192 -7.02 -8.88 5.98
CA PHE A 192 -5.98 -9.82 5.55
C PHE A 192 -4.57 -9.38 5.97
N ARG A 193 -4.26 -8.09 5.84
CA ARG A 193 -2.95 -7.56 6.25
C ARG A 193 -2.73 -7.67 7.74
N ILE A 194 -3.74 -7.37 8.57
CA ILE A 194 -3.63 -7.57 10.03
C ILE A 194 -3.45 -9.06 10.34
N PHE A 195 -4.21 -9.94 9.69
CA PHE A 195 -4.08 -11.38 9.87
C PHE A 195 -2.66 -11.86 9.59
N VAL A 196 -2.08 -11.53 8.43
CA VAL A 196 -0.71 -11.96 8.07
C VAL A 196 0.35 -11.33 8.99
N ARG A 197 0.06 -10.20 9.66
CA ARG A 197 0.96 -9.63 10.67
C ARG A 197 1.02 -10.41 11.97
N LEU A 198 0.13 -11.38 12.23
CA LEU A 198 0.21 -12.22 13.44
C LEU A 198 1.59 -12.88 13.63
N TRP A 199 2.27 -13.19 12.52
CA TRP A 199 3.62 -13.76 12.49
C TRP A 199 4.76 -12.73 12.65
N GLY A 200 4.44 -11.45 12.81
CA GLY A 200 5.40 -10.34 12.90
C GLY A 200 6.40 -10.48 14.04
N LEU A 201 6.03 -11.15 15.14
CA LEU A 201 6.93 -11.43 16.26
C LEU A 201 8.13 -12.29 15.85
N LEU A 202 7.96 -13.20 14.88
CA LEU A 202 9.07 -14.02 14.39
C LEU A 202 10.10 -13.18 13.63
N GLY A 203 9.63 -12.22 12.84
CA GLY A 203 10.50 -11.25 12.15
C GLY A 203 11.21 -10.32 13.13
N LEU A 204 10.53 -9.89 14.20
CA LEU A 204 11.13 -9.08 15.27
C LEU A 204 12.18 -9.88 16.05
N TYR A 205 11.94 -11.16 16.32
CA TYR A 205 12.91 -12.03 16.97
C TYR A 205 14.17 -12.23 16.12
N THR A 206 14.03 -12.49 14.80
CA THR A 206 15.20 -12.64 13.93
C THR A 206 15.98 -11.34 13.81
N TRP A 207 15.31 -10.18 13.77
CA TRP A 207 15.95 -8.87 13.81
C TRP A 207 16.72 -8.65 15.11
N ALA A 208 16.08 -8.88 16.27
CA ALA A 208 16.73 -8.77 17.58
C ALA A 208 17.93 -9.70 17.73
N LYS A 209 17.81 -10.95 17.25
CA LYS A 209 18.91 -11.93 17.24
C LYS A 209 20.05 -11.50 16.33
N GLY A 210 19.75 -10.90 15.18
CA GLY A 210 20.75 -10.34 14.27
C GLY A 210 21.55 -9.22 14.95
N GLU A 211 20.86 -8.29 15.60
CA GLU A 211 21.48 -7.17 16.34
C GLU A 211 22.30 -7.67 17.54
N TRP A 212 21.81 -8.68 18.24
CA TRP A 212 22.55 -9.33 19.32
C TRP A 212 23.84 -9.99 18.83
N LYS A 213 23.76 -10.80 17.77
CA LYS A 213 24.95 -11.49 17.20
C LYS A 213 25.94 -10.51 16.57
N GLY A 214 25.46 -9.44 15.95
CA GLY A 214 26.31 -8.35 15.47
C GLY A 214 27.06 -7.65 16.61
N ALA A 215 26.50 -7.66 17.83
CA ALA A 215 27.18 -7.18 19.03
C ALA A 215 28.27 -8.15 19.53
N ASP A 216 27.99 -9.46 19.49
CA ASP A 216 28.90 -10.49 20.03
C ASP A 216 30.07 -10.79 19.10
N GLY A 217 29.88 -10.70 17.77
CA GLY A 217 30.96 -10.86 16.77
C GLY A 217 32.03 -9.76 16.83
N ALA A 218 31.76 -8.64 17.51
CA ALA A 218 32.71 -7.55 17.72
C ALA A 218 33.58 -7.73 18.98
N GLY A 219 33.59 -8.93 19.59
CA GLY A 219 34.41 -9.26 20.76
C GLY A 219 35.93 -9.24 20.55
N ALA A 220 36.43 -9.07 19.31
CA ALA A 220 37.87 -9.03 19.01
C ALA A 220 38.39 -7.64 18.54
N ALA A 221 37.51 -6.68 18.24
CA ALA A 221 37.89 -5.33 17.83
C ALA A 221 37.23 -4.30 18.74
N ARG A 222 37.72 -4.20 19.97
CA ARG A 222 37.34 -3.15 20.94
C ARG A 222 37.96 -1.80 20.54
N GLN A 223 37.90 -1.46 19.25
CA GLN A 223 38.27 -0.16 18.71
C GLN A 223 37.07 0.76 18.99
N ARG A 224 37.24 1.64 19.99
CA ARG A 224 36.41 2.79 20.37
C ARG A 224 35.13 2.96 19.51
N LYS A 225 34.06 2.24 19.86
CA LYS A 225 32.75 2.34 19.18
C LYS A 225 32.35 3.81 19.09
N SER A 226 32.18 4.34 17.87
CA SER A 226 31.86 5.76 17.68
C SER A 226 30.58 6.10 18.47
N TRP A 227 30.51 7.31 19.05
CA TRP A 227 29.32 7.76 19.78
C TRP A 227 28.05 7.61 18.95
N LYS A 228 28.16 7.84 17.63
CA LYS A 228 27.14 7.54 16.60
C LYS A 228 26.59 6.11 16.75
N GLU A 229 27.45 5.10 16.72
CA GLU A 229 27.04 3.69 16.78
C GLU A 229 26.35 3.32 18.09
N ARG A 230 26.72 3.97 19.20
CA ARG A 230 26.04 3.76 20.49
C ARG A 230 24.63 4.31 20.47
N ILE A 231 24.44 5.51 19.90
CA ILE A 231 23.11 6.11 19.72
C ILE A 231 22.27 5.24 18.79
N LEU A 232 22.78 4.91 17.60
CA LEU A 232 22.05 4.10 16.63
C LEU A 232 21.63 2.76 17.24
N LYS A 233 22.54 2.09 17.95
CA LYS A 233 22.21 0.84 18.63
C LYS A 233 21.12 1.02 19.70
N GLY A 234 21.20 2.09 20.50
CA GLY A 234 20.16 2.40 21.49
C GLY A 234 18.79 2.63 20.85
N ILE A 235 18.75 3.37 19.74
CA ILE A 235 17.54 3.60 18.95
C ILE A 235 17.00 2.28 18.40
N THR A 236 17.84 1.44 17.80
CA THR A 236 17.41 0.14 17.24
C THR A 236 16.81 -0.79 18.31
N TRP A 237 17.39 -0.87 19.50
CA TRP A 237 16.79 -1.65 20.59
C TRP A 237 15.46 -1.07 21.08
N ALA A 238 15.33 0.26 21.10
CA ALA A 238 14.06 0.91 21.39
C ALA A 238 13.00 0.65 20.31
N GLU A 239 13.39 0.68 19.03
CA GLU A 239 12.51 0.34 17.89
C GLU A 239 11.98 -1.08 17.99
N ILE A 240 12.87 -2.04 18.25
CA ILE A 240 12.50 -3.46 18.46
C ILE A 240 11.54 -3.59 19.63
N GLY A 241 11.85 -2.98 20.79
CA GLY A 241 10.99 -3.03 21.97
C GLY A 241 9.61 -2.44 21.71
N SER A 242 9.56 -1.30 21.01
CA SER A 242 8.31 -0.64 20.63
C SER A 242 7.48 -1.52 19.70
N LEU A 243 8.08 -2.13 18.68
CA LEU A 243 7.38 -2.99 17.73
C LEU A 243 6.94 -4.32 18.34
N VAL A 244 7.69 -4.88 19.30
CA VAL A 244 7.25 -6.07 20.06
C VAL A 244 6.00 -5.75 20.88
N ALA A 245 5.98 -4.62 21.59
CA ALA A 245 4.81 -4.18 22.33
C ALA A 245 3.61 -3.93 21.41
N PHE A 246 3.83 -3.26 20.28
CA PHE A 246 2.81 -3.09 19.23
C PHE A 246 2.25 -4.45 18.78
N GLN A 247 3.10 -5.39 18.39
CA GLN A 247 2.66 -6.65 17.79
C GLN A 247 1.91 -7.55 18.78
N VAL A 248 2.34 -7.61 20.04
CA VAL A 248 1.63 -8.37 21.09
C VAL A 248 0.22 -7.81 21.30
N LEU A 249 0.09 -6.49 21.39
CA LEU A 249 -1.19 -5.83 21.61
C LEU A 249 -2.10 -5.93 20.37
N GLU A 250 -1.56 -5.72 19.17
CA GLU A 250 -2.31 -5.90 17.92
C GLU A 250 -2.82 -7.33 17.77
N ASN A 251 -1.97 -8.34 18.02
CA ASN A 251 -2.36 -9.75 17.92
C ASN A 251 -3.50 -10.09 18.87
N GLY A 252 -3.41 -9.65 20.13
CA GLY A 252 -4.47 -9.90 21.10
C GLY A 252 -5.78 -9.19 20.77
N ALA A 253 -5.71 -7.91 20.37
CA ALA A 253 -6.87 -7.13 19.98
C ALA A 253 -7.56 -7.72 18.74
N TYR A 254 -6.77 -8.16 17.75
CA TYR A 254 -7.29 -8.81 16.56
C TYR A 254 -7.97 -10.15 16.86
N LEU A 255 -7.35 -11.03 17.67
CA LEU A 255 -7.96 -12.30 18.07
C LEU A 255 -9.23 -12.10 18.91
N SER A 256 -9.28 -11.06 19.75
CA SER A 256 -10.49 -10.64 20.45
C SER A 256 -11.60 -10.24 19.47
N SER A 257 -11.28 -9.41 18.47
CA SER A 257 -12.24 -8.95 17.46
C SER A 257 -12.87 -10.10 16.67
N LYS A 258 -12.12 -11.18 16.48
CA LYS A 258 -12.56 -12.41 15.80
C LYS A 258 -13.20 -13.44 16.74
N LYS A 259 -13.40 -13.09 18.02
CA LYS A 259 -14.00 -13.95 19.05
C LYS A 259 -13.25 -15.27 19.27
N VAL A 260 -11.94 -15.28 19.00
CA VAL A 260 -11.06 -16.43 19.29
C VAL A 260 -10.72 -16.49 20.78
N LEU A 261 -10.64 -15.33 21.44
CA LEU A 261 -10.40 -15.24 22.88
C LEU A 261 -11.72 -15.37 23.64
N THR A 262 -11.98 -16.54 24.23
CA THR A 262 -13.26 -16.89 24.87
C THR A 262 -13.25 -16.84 26.39
N SER A 263 -12.12 -16.48 27.02
CA SER A 263 -12.03 -16.40 28.48
C SER A 263 -12.89 -15.26 29.04
N GLU A 264 -13.31 -15.36 30.30
CA GLU A 264 -14.13 -14.36 31.00
C GLU A 264 -13.57 -12.93 30.91
N ALA A 265 -12.24 -12.78 30.94
CA ALA A 265 -11.57 -11.47 30.83
C ALA A 265 -11.73 -10.77 29.46
N TRP A 266 -12.14 -11.53 28.43
CA TRP A 266 -12.38 -11.09 27.05
C TRP A 266 -13.86 -11.18 26.65
N ALA A 267 -14.73 -11.60 27.57
CA ALA A 267 -16.18 -11.70 27.35
C ALA A 267 -16.92 -10.41 27.75
N GLY A 268 -18.10 -10.21 27.16
CA GLY A 268 -18.99 -9.10 27.49
C GLY A 268 -18.42 -7.71 27.21
N GLU A 269 -18.95 -6.72 27.92
CA GLU A 269 -18.59 -5.30 27.78
C GLU A 269 -17.13 -5.03 28.22
N GLN A 270 -16.66 -5.73 29.25
CA GLN A 270 -15.29 -5.61 29.75
C GLN A 270 -14.26 -6.07 28.71
N GLY A 271 -14.55 -7.16 28.00
CA GLY A 271 -13.73 -7.64 26.89
C GLY A 271 -13.66 -6.64 25.75
N ALA A 272 -14.79 -6.05 25.36
CA ALA A 272 -14.85 -5.02 24.32
C ALA A 272 -14.03 -3.76 24.70
N ALA A 273 -14.13 -3.31 25.96
CA ALA A 273 -13.33 -2.18 26.45
C ALA A 273 -11.82 -2.50 26.45
N ARG A 274 -11.44 -3.73 26.80
CA ARG A 274 -10.05 -4.20 26.76
C ARG A 274 -9.53 -4.24 25.32
N GLU A 275 -10.31 -4.77 24.38
CA GLU A 275 -9.98 -4.82 22.96
C GLU A 275 -9.68 -3.43 22.42
N THR A 276 -10.57 -2.45 22.63
CA THR A 276 -10.37 -1.06 22.22
C THR A 276 -9.09 -0.48 22.84
N LYS A 277 -8.85 -0.74 24.13
CA LYS A 277 -7.62 -0.27 24.80
C LYS A 277 -6.36 -0.87 24.18
N TRP A 278 -6.38 -2.15 23.82
CA TRP A 278 -5.24 -2.82 23.19
C TRP A 278 -4.97 -2.27 21.78
N TRP A 279 -6.02 -2.00 21.00
CA TRP A 279 -5.90 -1.28 19.72
C TRP A 279 -5.25 0.10 19.88
N LEU A 280 -5.70 0.90 20.85
CA LEU A 280 -5.15 2.24 21.07
C LEU A 280 -3.68 2.19 21.50
N TRP A 281 -3.33 1.31 22.44
CA TRP A 281 -1.95 1.20 22.90
C TRP A 281 -1.02 0.60 21.86
N SER A 282 -1.47 -0.35 21.03
CA SER A 282 -0.67 -0.83 19.91
C SER A 282 -0.33 0.34 18.98
N CYS A 283 -1.32 1.15 18.57
CA CYS A 283 -1.08 2.31 17.72
C CYS A 283 -0.12 3.35 18.34
N ARG A 284 -0.13 3.52 19.67
CA ARG A 284 0.83 4.39 20.37
C ARG A 284 2.26 3.87 20.33
N PHE A 285 2.45 2.56 20.50
CA PHE A 285 3.77 1.94 20.32
C PHE A 285 4.24 1.99 18.87
N TRP A 286 3.31 1.92 17.92
CA TRP A 286 3.65 2.17 16.53
C TRP A 286 4.04 3.64 16.27
N ALA A 287 3.34 4.61 16.87
CA ALA A 287 3.73 6.02 16.81
C ALA A 287 5.12 6.25 17.41
N ALA A 288 5.42 5.63 18.56
CA ALA A 288 6.73 5.69 19.19
C ALA A 288 7.83 5.13 18.27
N TYR A 289 7.57 4.02 17.56
CA TYR A 289 8.48 3.49 16.55
C TYR A 289 8.74 4.50 15.41
N VAL A 290 7.71 5.16 14.88
CA VAL A 290 7.88 6.15 13.80
C VAL A 290 8.72 7.35 14.26
N VAL A 291 8.56 7.78 15.51
CA VAL A 291 9.41 8.84 16.09
C VAL A 291 10.87 8.37 16.25
N LEU A 292 11.09 7.13 16.70
CA LEU A 292 12.42 6.54 16.82
C LEU A 292 13.10 6.41 15.46
N GLU A 293 12.38 5.98 14.43
CA GLU A 293 12.87 5.89 13.06
C GLU A 293 13.22 7.29 12.52
N GLY A 294 12.43 8.31 12.85
CA GLY A 294 12.77 9.71 12.59
C GLY A 294 14.07 10.15 13.28
N ALA A 295 14.29 9.74 14.53
CA ALA A 295 15.53 10.00 15.26
C ALA A 295 16.73 9.25 14.65
N ARG A 296 16.54 8.00 14.21
CA ARG A 296 17.55 7.21 13.49
C ARG A 296 17.96 7.92 12.18
N LEU A 297 16.98 8.31 11.36
CA LEU A 297 17.20 9.02 10.10
C LEU A 297 17.87 10.38 10.30
N GLY A 298 17.47 11.12 11.33
CA GLY A 298 18.08 12.40 11.71
C GLY A 298 19.53 12.23 12.18
N THR A 299 19.82 11.16 12.94
CA THR A 299 21.19 10.84 13.36
C THR A 299 22.07 10.48 12.16
N LEU A 300 21.55 9.66 11.23
CA LEU A 300 22.27 9.33 10.00
C LEU A 300 22.58 10.58 9.17
N TRP A 301 21.60 11.47 8.99
CA TRP A 301 21.78 12.72 8.26
C TRP A 301 22.82 13.65 8.91
N TYR A 302 22.78 13.78 10.23
CA TYR A 302 23.74 14.61 10.98
C TYR A 302 25.19 14.16 10.76
N TYR A 303 25.44 12.85 10.79
CA TYR A 303 26.78 12.29 10.62
C TYR A 303 27.19 12.05 9.16
N ALA A 304 26.25 12.00 8.21
CA ALA A 304 26.55 11.82 6.78
C ALA A 304 27.44 12.96 6.24
N GLY A 305 27.20 14.20 6.67
CA GLY A 305 28.00 15.36 6.24
C GLY A 305 29.44 15.39 6.77
N GLU A 306 29.77 14.57 7.77
CA GLU A 306 31.13 14.38 8.28
C GLU A 306 31.88 13.31 7.47
N GLU A 307 31.19 12.21 7.14
CA GLU A 307 31.72 11.12 6.30
C GLU A 307 31.97 11.59 4.86
N ASP A 308 31.09 12.43 4.32
CA ASP A 308 31.25 13.01 2.98
C ASP A 308 32.54 13.81 2.81
N ARG A 309 32.90 14.61 3.81
CA ARG A 309 34.13 15.41 3.81
C ARG A 309 35.39 14.54 3.92
N ALA A 310 35.29 13.38 4.56
CA ALA A 310 36.39 12.43 4.66
C ALA A 310 36.59 11.64 3.36
N LEU A 311 35.51 11.34 2.63
CA LEU A 311 35.54 10.56 1.39
C LEU A 311 36.00 11.36 0.16
N GLU A 312 35.78 12.69 0.13
CA GLU A 312 36.29 13.55 -0.95
C GLU A 312 37.83 13.63 -0.99
N ALA A 313 38.51 13.18 0.07
CA ALA A 313 39.96 13.17 0.16
C ALA A 313 40.62 11.92 -0.49
N ASP A 314 39.86 10.89 -0.89
CA ASP A 314 40.40 9.57 -1.25
C ASP A 314 40.01 9.14 -2.69
N GLY A 315 40.97 9.18 -3.62
CA GLY A 315 41.06 8.41 -4.88
C GLY A 315 39.92 8.42 -5.95
N GLU A 316 40.27 8.66 -7.22
CA GLU A 316 39.32 8.76 -8.36
C GLU A 316 38.55 7.47 -8.74
N LYS A 317 39.13 6.26 -8.57
CA LYS A 317 38.48 5.00 -8.99
C LYS A 317 37.56 4.42 -7.91
N GLU A 318 37.96 4.51 -6.64
CA GLU A 318 37.10 4.16 -5.51
C GLU A 318 35.93 5.15 -5.38
N GLY A 319 36.16 6.42 -5.74
CA GLY A 319 35.12 7.45 -5.79
C GLY A 319 33.89 7.11 -6.62
N LYS A 320 34.00 6.34 -7.72
CA LYS A 320 32.81 5.95 -8.52
C LYS A 320 31.92 4.95 -7.77
N LEU A 321 32.50 3.90 -7.19
CA LEU A 321 31.77 2.89 -6.43
C LEU A 321 31.18 3.47 -5.14
N VAL A 322 31.95 4.33 -4.46
CA VAL A 322 31.50 5.06 -3.27
C VAL A 322 30.33 5.98 -3.63
N ARG A 323 30.41 6.71 -4.75
CA ARG A 323 29.32 7.59 -5.22
C ARG A 323 28.07 6.82 -5.62
N GLU A 324 28.21 5.63 -6.22
CA GLU A 324 27.06 4.77 -6.53
C GLU A 324 26.40 4.22 -5.25
N ARG A 325 27.20 3.78 -4.27
CA ARG A 325 26.71 3.38 -2.95
C ARG A 325 25.96 4.52 -2.26
N LYS A 326 26.56 5.70 -2.21
CA LYS A 326 25.96 6.90 -1.61
C LYS A 326 24.63 7.26 -2.27
N ARG A 327 24.55 7.24 -3.61
CA ARG A 327 23.28 7.46 -4.32
C ARG A 327 22.21 6.44 -3.94
N ALA A 328 22.60 5.19 -3.69
CA ALA A 328 21.67 4.16 -3.23
C ALA A 328 21.24 4.41 -1.77
N GLU A 329 22.16 4.80 -0.89
CA GLU A 329 21.88 5.17 0.50
C GLU A 329 20.97 6.40 0.59
N ASP A 330 21.26 7.47 -0.17
CA ASP A 330 20.42 8.67 -0.29
C ASP A 330 19.01 8.31 -0.77
N ARG A 331 18.89 7.41 -1.75
CA ARG A 331 17.59 6.94 -2.25
C ARG A 331 16.80 6.23 -1.16
N LEU A 332 17.44 5.33 -0.40
CA LEU A 332 16.81 4.61 0.70
C LEU A 332 16.40 5.57 1.83
N TRP A 333 17.25 6.54 2.15
CA TRP A 333 16.96 7.57 3.15
C TRP A 333 15.75 8.43 2.76
N TRP A 334 15.69 8.88 1.50
CA TRP A 334 14.54 9.63 0.99
C TRP A 334 13.25 8.81 0.97
N ARG A 335 13.34 7.53 0.59
CA ARG A 335 12.21 6.59 0.68
C ARG A 335 11.70 6.50 2.11
N ASP A 336 12.60 6.32 3.08
CA ASP A 336 12.24 6.15 4.49
C ASP A 336 11.63 7.42 5.08
N ILE A 337 12.15 8.60 4.74
CA ILE A 337 11.52 9.87 5.11
C ILE A 337 10.13 10.00 4.53
N LEU A 338 9.96 9.74 3.22
CA LEU A 338 8.67 9.88 2.58
C LEU A 338 7.65 8.89 3.16
N SER A 339 8.10 7.68 3.47
CA SER A 339 7.27 6.66 4.12
C SER A 339 6.85 7.10 5.53
N ASN A 340 7.79 7.55 6.35
CA ASN A 340 7.52 8.02 7.71
C ASN A 340 6.67 9.29 7.74
N ALA A 341 6.82 10.20 6.76
CA ALA A 341 5.96 11.38 6.65
C ALA A 341 4.48 10.99 6.41
N GLY A 342 4.23 9.88 5.72
CA GLY A 342 2.89 9.32 5.58
C GLY A 342 2.43 8.55 6.83
N TYR A 343 3.30 7.76 7.46
CA TYR A 343 2.94 6.98 8.65
C TYR A 343 2.74 7.83 9.91
N PHE A 344 3.53 8.87 10.12
CA PHE A 344 3.46 9.71 11.32
C PHE A 344 2.04 10.23 11.62
N PRO A 345 1.36 10.97 10.73
CA PRO A 345 -0.01 11.43 10.99
C PRO A 345 -0.99 10.27 11.16
N LEU A 346 -0.75 9.15 10.48
CA LEU A 346 -1.60 7.96 10.54
C LEU A 346 -1.53 7.27 11.91
N THR A 347 -0.33 7.15 12.48
CA THR A 347 -0.12 6.59 13.81
C THR A 347 -0.75 7.47 14.91
N LEU A 348 -0.68 8.79 14.76
CA LEU A 348 -1.36 9.72 15.67
C LEU A 348 -2.87 9.62 15.56
N HIS A 349 -3.40 9.51 14.32
CA HIS A 349 -4.83 9.34 14.08
C HIS A 349 -5.39 8.12 14.83
N TRP A 350 -4.69 6.99 14.85
CA TRP A 350 -5.15 5.77 15.55
C TRP A 350 -4.73 5.67 17.02
N SER A 351 -3.94 6.62 17.53
CA SER A 351 -3.54 6.65 18.95
C SER A 351 -4.59 7.25 19.89
N VAL A 352 -5.66 7.84 19.32
CA VAL A 352 -6.74 8.55 20.02
C VAL A 352 -8.08 7.93 19.63
N ASP A 353 -8.97 7.80 20.62
CA ASP A 353 -10.34 7.31 20.38
C ASP A 353 -11.12 8.27 19.47
N GLY A 354 -11.88 7.74 18.52
CA GLY A 354 -12.58 8.50 17.47
C GLY A 354 -11.69 9.07 16.36
N GLY A 355 -10.38 9.14 16.56
CA GLY A 355 -9.37 9.53 15.59
C GLY A 355 -9.29 11.02 15.23
N LEU A 356 -8.09 11.46 14.79
CA LEU A 356 -7.79 12.88 14.55
C LEU A 356 -8.10 13.41 13.15
N MET A 357 -8.40 12.52 12.19
CA MET A 357 -8.36 12.81 10.75
C MET A 357 -9.55 12.17 10.06
N GLY A 358 -10.05 12.83 9.00
CA GLY A 358 -11.08 12.24 8.15
C GLY A 358 -10.52 11.16 7.21
N ASP A 359 -11.40 10.26 6.77
CA ASP A 359 -11.09 9.13 5.89
C ASP A 359 -10.24 9.46 4.65
N MET A 360 -10.46 10.63 4.06
CA MET A 360 -9.71 11.08 2.89
C MET A 360 -8.24 11.34 3.23
N ALA A 361 -7.96 11.95 4.38
CA ALA A 361 -6.60 12.23 4.82
C ALA A 361 -5.88 10.93 5.24
N VAL A 362 -6.61 10.01 5.91
CA VAL A 362 -6.12 8.65 6.22
C VAL A 362 -5.70 7.91 4.94
N GLY A 363 -6.57 7.90 3.92
CA GLY A 363 -6.27 7.28 2.64
C GLY A 363 -5.07 7.93 1.93
N LEU A 364 -4.96 9.26 1.96
CA LEU A 364 -3.83 9.98 1.35
C LEU A 364 -2.50 9.65 2.04
N CYS A 365 -2.45 9.75 3.37
CA CYS A 365 -1.24 9.48 4.15
C CYS A 365 -0.76 8.03 3.98
N GLY A 366 -1.68 7.06 4.03
CA GLY A 366 -1.34 5.65 3.81
C GLY A 366 -0.95 5.36 2.35
N MET A 367 -1.55 6.04 1.37
CA MET A 367 -1.16 5.92 -0.05
C MET A 367 0.24 6.47 -0.29
N LEU A 368 0.61 7.59 0.33
CA LEU A 368 1.97 8.13 0.26
C LEU A 368 2.99 7.17 0.90
N ALA A 369 2.68 6.66 2.09
CA ALA A 369 3.55 5.75 2.81
C ALA A 369 3.76 4.42 2.06
N GLY A 370 2.67 3.80 1.59
CA GLY A 370 2.70 2.59 0.78
C GLY A 370 3.35 2.82 -0.58
N GLY A 371 3.01 3.92 -1.24
CA GLY A 371 3.50 4.28 -2.58
C GLY A 371 5.03 4.46 -2.62
N ALA A 372 5.61 5.11 -1.62
CA ALA A 372 7.07 5.22 -1.50
C ALA A 372 7.75 3.83 -1.46
N ASN A 373 7.21 2.92 -0.65
CA ASN A 373 7.73 1.57 -0.51
C ASN A 373 7.47 0.70 -1.75
N LEU A 374 6.32 0.90 -2.41
CA LEU A 374 5.97 0.19 -3.64
C LEU A 374 6.87 0.63 -4.80
N LEU A 375 7.20 1.91 -4.91
CA LEU A 375 8.11 2.41 -5.96
C LEU A 375 9.50 1.79 -5.83
N ASP A 376 10.03 1.70 -4.61
CA ASP A 376 11.31 1.05 -4.35
C ASP A 376 11.26 -0.46 -4.67
N ALA A 377 10.22 -1.16 -4.20
CA ALA A 377 10.03 -2.59 -4.50
C ALA A 377 9.81 -2.84 -6.00
N TRP A 378 9.13 -1.93 -6.69
CA TRP A 378 8.92 -2.00 -8.14
C TRP A 378 10.23 -1.79 -8.89
N GLN A 379 11.08 -0.85 -8.47
CA GLN A 379 12.39 -0.65 -9.09
C GLN A 379 13.29 -1.89 -8.94
N ALA A 380 13.17 -2.63 -7.84
CA ALA A 380 13.91 -3.87 -7.64
C ALA A 380 13.48 -5.03 -8.57
N THR A 381 12.35 -4.93 -9.29
CA THR A 381 11.91 -5.93 -10.28
C THR A 381 12.39 -5.62 -11.71
N ALA A 382 13.12 -4.51 -11.90
CA ALA A 382 13.42 -3.95 -13.22
C ALA A 382 14.54 -4.66 -13.96
#